data_AF-A0AA35TRU2-F1
#
_entry.id   AF-A0AA35TRU2-F1
#
_cell.length_a   1.000
_cell.length_b   1.000
_cell.length_c   1.000
_cell.angle_alpha   90.00
_cell.angle_beta   90.00
_cell.angle_gamma   90.00
#
_symmetry.space_group_name_H-M   'P 1'
#
loop_
_entity.id
_entity.type
_entity.pdbx_description
1 polymer ?
#
loop_
_entity_poly.entity_id
_entity_poly.type
_entity_poly.pdbx_seq_one_letter_code
_entity_poly.pdbx_strand_id
1 'polypeptide(L)'
;MATQQTQFPLLTQRHVHHSSVWTLRGYSVPTLCLACATERLEDRADLSLHHRRVLGELQGLLTAKDSSLVRMLSSDRRVLDHLSTTVFGLLVTQDGTTAQLAMEVLSAISGQFSATDLPRKLMQKTIQTVMATQRCSDGLPYLTFLGRMLYSLPPLCTEMTNSFGGFLEYLLRGLAYPDEDVKSAVVYMLAQLSMKTPQDSLPASLVQAVCGLISSNLASAKSHTLTLNLLGLVKGMLKSSVYAQCL
;
A
#
# COMPACT_ATOMS: atom_id res chain seq x y z
N MET A 1 8.28 4.77 -38.02
CA MET A 1 8.96 3.47 -37.79
C MET A 1 8.92 3.20 -36.29
N ALA A 2 8.04 2.31 -35.85
CA ALA A 2 7.95 1.93 -34.44
C ALA A 2 9.13 1.02 -34.10
N THR A 3 9.98 1.44 -33.17
CA THR A 3 10.99 0.59 -32.55
C THR A 3 10.30 -0.63 -31.94
N GLN A 4 10.49 -1.80 -32.55
CA GLN A 4 10.16 -3.08 -31.92
C GLN A 4 11.06 -3.23 -30.69
N GLN A 5 10.55 -2.86 -29.52
CA GLN A 5 11.12 -3.33 -28.26
C GLN A 5 11.00 -4.85 -28.28
N THR A 6 12.13 -5.53 -28.35
CA THR A 6 12.21 -6.98 -28.22
C THR A 6 11.68 -7.38 -26.85
N GLN A 7 10.44 -7.89 -26.81
CA GLN A 7 9.79 -8.34 -25.59
C GLN A 7 10.37 -9.72 -25.21
N PHE A 8 11.37 -9.73 -24.33
CA PHE A 8 11.97 -10.98 -23.84
C PHE A 8 11.05 -11.69 -22.82
N PRO A 9 10.97 -13.03 -22.80
CA PRO A 9 10.22 -13.74 -21.78
C PRO A 9 10.81 -13.49 -20.38
N LEU A 10 9.97 -13.53 -19.35
CA LEU A 10 10.40 -13.43 -17.95
C LEU A 10 10.65 -14.84 -17.37
N LEU A 11 11.80 -15.40 -17.76
CA LEU A 11 12.29 -16.70 -17.33
C LEU A 11 13.69 -16.53 -16.73
N THR A 12 13.95 -17.17 -15.59
CA THR A 12 15.29 -17.23 -14.97
C THR A 12 15.96 -18.54 -15.38
N GLN A 13 17.29 -18.54 -15.53
CA GLN A 13 18.08 -19.78 -15.68
C GLN A 13 18.20 -20.56 -14.36
N ARG A 14 17.83 -19.94 -13.23
CA ARG A 14 17.84 -20.55 -11.90
C ARG A 14 16.76 -21.62 -11.71
N HIS A 15 15.80 -21.66 -12.61
CA HIS A 15 14.68 -22.59 -12.58
C HIS A 15 14.64 -23.40 -13.89
N VAL A 16 14.96 -24.69 -13.82
CA VAL A 16 15.15 -25.56 -15.00
C VAL A 16 13.82 -26.10 -15.56
N HIS A 17 12.76 -26.14 -14.75
CA HIS A 17 11.47 -26.73 -15.12
C HIS A 17 10.31 -25.74 -14.95
N HIS A 18 10.07 -24.91 -15.96
CA HIS A 18 8.90 -24.04 -16.01
C HIS A 18 7.61 -24.86 -16.20
N SER A 19 7.04 -25.33 -15.08
CA SER A 19 5.74 -26.00 -15.10
C SER A 19 4.70 -25.11 -15.77
N SER A 20 3.90 -25.71 -16.66
CA SER A 20 2.79 -25.03 -17.34
C SER A 20 1.74 -24.50 -16.36
N VAL A 21 1.67 -25.07 -15.14
CA VAL A 21 0.78 -24.61 -14.06
C VAL A 21 1.15 -23.21 -13.57
N TRP A 22 2.43 -22.84 -13.63
CA TRP A 22 2.96 -21.55 -13.13
C TRP A 22 3.39 -20.61 -14.26
N THR A 23 2.99 -20.92 -15.48
CA THR A 23 3.38 -20.20 -16.68
C THR A 23 2.14 -19.64 -17.36
N LEU A 24 2.18 -18.35 -17.70
CA LEU A 24 1.10 -17.68 -18.40
C LEU A 24 1.66 -16.75 -19.49
N ARG A 25 0.77 -16.31 -20.39
CA ARG A 25 1.09 -15.20 -21.30
C ARG A 25 1.20 -13.93 -20.48
N GLY A 26 2.32 -13.22 -20.59
CA GLY A 26 2.50 -11.95 -19.90
C GLY A 26 1.63 -10.84 -20.48
N TYR A 27 1.59 -9.71 -19.80
CA TYR A 27 0.85 -8.53 -20.25
C TYR A 27 1.58 -7.86 -21.42
N SER A 28 2.89 -7.63 -21.27
CA SER A 28 3.77 -7.09 -22.33
C SER A 28 4.96 -8.00 -22.63
N VAL A 29 4.94 -9.25 -22.15
CA VAL A 29 5.91 -10.29 -22.52
C VAL A 29 5.22 -11.55 -23.06
N PRO A 30 5.86 -12.29 -23.97
CA PRO A 30 5.25 -13.49 -24.56
C PRO A 30 4.96 -14.56 -23.50
N THR A 31 5.80 -14.67 -22.47
CA THR A 31 5.68 -15.69 -21.42
C THR A 31 6.21 -15.15 -20.10
N LEU A 32 5.46 -15.40 -19.03
CA LEU A 32 5.82 -15.13 -17.65
C LEU A 32 5.72 -16.43 -16.84
N CYS A 33 6.81 -16.80 -16.16
CA CYS A 33 6.80 -17.85 -15.14
C CYS A 33 6.74 -17.18 -13.76
N LEU A 34 5.70 -17.48 -12.97
CA LEU A 34 5.48 -16.83 -11.69
C LEU A 34 6.59 -17.16 -10.66
N ALA A 35 7.14 -18.37 -10.69
CA ALA A 35 8.27 -18.76 -9.85
C ALA A 35 9.51 -17.89 -10.16
N CYS A 36 9.88 -17.81 -11.44
CA CYS A 36 11.00 -16.98 -11.90
C CYS A 36 10.81 -15.50 -11.58
N ALA A 37 9.58 -14.99 -11.75
CA ALA A 37 9.23 -13.64 -11.38
C ALA A 37 9.44 -13.40 -9.88
N THR A 38 8.93 -14.31 -9.04
CA THR A 38 9.05 -14.22 -7.58
C THR A 38 10.51 -14.30 -7.13
N GLU A 39 11.26 -15.30 -7.58
CA GLU A 39 12.70 -15.46 -7.29
C GLU A 39 13.49 -14.19 -7.62
N ARG A 40 13.15 -13.54 -8.73
CA ARG A 40 13.82 -12.31 -9.15
C ARG A 40 13.51 -11.14 -8.23
N LEU A 41 12.28 -11.04 -7.73
CA LEU A 41 11.88 -10.03 -6.75
C LEU A 41 12.50 -10.28 -5.36
N GLU A 42 12.81 -11.52 -5.03
CA GLU A 42 13.49 -11.88 -3.78
C GLU A 42 14.97 -11.52 -3.79
N ASP A 43 15.62 -11.61 -4.96
CA ASP A 43 17.03 -11.28 -5.11
C ASP A 43 17.27 -9.78 -4.94
N ARG A 44 17.66 -9.38 -3.73
CA ARG A 44 17.97 -7.98 -3.37
C ARG A 44 19.22 -7.45 -4.05
N ALA A 45 20.09 -8.32 -4.57
CA ALA A 45 21.27 -7.93 -5.33
C ALA A 45 20.96 -7.72 -6.82
N ASP A 46 19.76 -8.11 -7.28
CA ASP A 46 19.35 -7.87 -8.66
C ASP A 46 19.09 -6.38 -8.93
N LEU A 47 19.21 -5.98 -10.19
CA LEU A 47 19.04 -4.59 -10.61
C LEU A 47 17.57 -4.15 -10.44
N SER A 48 17.35 -2.95 -9.92
CA SER A 48 15.99 -2.40 -9.74
C SER A 48 15.18 -2.35 -11.05
N LEU A 49 15.84 -2.18 -12.20
CA LEU A 49 15.17 -2.26 -13.52
C LEU A 49 14.46 -3.61 -13.73
N HIS A 50 15.06 -4.69 -13.25
CA HIS A 50 14.48 -6.02 -13.36
C HIS A 50 13.28 -6.20 -12.45
N HIS A 51 13.35 -5.72 -11.20
CA HIS A 51 12.19 -5.69 -10.30
C HIS A 51 11.06 -4.87 -10.90
N ARG A 52 11.34 -3.67 -11.42
CA ARG A 52 10.33 -2.82 -12.08
C ARG A 52 9.66 -3.54 -13.24
N ARG A 53 10.44 -4.22 -14.07
CA ARG A 53 9.90 -4.98 -15.20
C ARG A 53 8.95 -6.09 -14.73
N VAL A 54 9.35 -6.87 -13.73
CA VAL A 54 8.50 -7.93 -13.17
C VAL A 54 7.24 -7.36 -12.52
N LEU A 55 7.37 -6.31 -11.69
CA LEU A 55 6.25 -5.66 -11.03
C LEU A 55 5.28 -5.03 -12.05
N GLY A 56 5.79 -4.43 -13.12
CA GLY A 56 4.98 -3.89 -14.22
C GLY A 56 4.17 -4.98 -14.93
N GLU A 57 4.76 -6.15 -15.20
CA GLU A 57 4.03 -7.29 -15.76
C GLU A 57 2.96 -7.80 -14.79
N LEU A 58 3.28 -7.95 -13.50
CA LEU A 58 2.31 -8.37 -12.49
C LEU A 58 1.16 -7.37 -12.36
N GLN A 59 1.45 -6.08 -12.35
CA GLN A 59 0.46 -5.01 -12.30
C GLN A 59 -0.46 -5.08 -13.53
N GLY A 60 0.11 -5.20 -14.72
CA GLY A 60 -0.64 -5.29 -15.96
C GLY A 60 -1.57 -6.51 -15.98
N LEU A 61 -1.07 -7.66 -15.51
CA LEU A 61 -1.86 -8.90 -15.42
C LEU A 61 -2.96 -8.83 -14.35
N LEU A 62 -2.70 -8.20 -13.20
CA LEU A 62 -3.69 -8.05 -12.13
C LEU A 62 -4.79 -7.04 -12.47
N THR A 63 -4.52 -6.08 -13.35
CA THR A 63 -5.47 -5.04 -13.77
C THR A 63 -6.13 -5.31 -15.11
N ALA A 64 -5.60 -6.25 -15.89
CA ALA A 64 -6.20 -6.69 -17.15
C ALA A 64 -7.55 -7.39 -16.95
N LYS A 65 -8.34 -7.44 -18.03
CA LYS A 65 -9.56 -8.26 -18.08
C LYS A 65 -9.26 -9.77 -18.03
N ASP A 66 -8.05 -10.18 -18.41
CA ASP A 66 -7.63 -11.56 -18.29
C ASP A 66 -7.42 -11.92 -16.81
N SER A 67 -8.18 -12.92 -16.34
CA SER A 67 -8.13 -13.38 -14.95
C SER A 67 -7.16 -14.55 -14.75
N SER A 68 -6.31 -14.87 -15.73
CA SER A 68 -5.37 -15.99 -15.68
C SER A 68 -4.47 -15.95 -14.44
N LEU A 69 -3.83 -14.82 -14.14
CA LEU A 69 -3.00 -14.65 -12.95
C LEU A 69 -3.82 -14.74 -11.65
N VAL A 70 -4.99 -14.10 -11.61
CA VAL A 70 -5.88 -14.14 -10.43
C VAL A 70 -6.31 -15.57 -10.14
N ARG A 71 -6.74 -16.33 -11.16
CA ARG A 71 -7.09 -17.75 -11.04
C ARG A 71 -5.93 -18.60 -10.55
N MET A 72 -4.72 -18.37 -11.08
CA MET A 72 -3.52 -19.10 -10.67
C MET A 72 -3.24 -18.87 -9.18
N LEU A 73 -3.27 -17.60 -8.73
CA LEU A 73 -3.06 -17.23 -7.33
C LEU A 73 -4.19 -17.73 -6.41
N SER A 74 -5.44 -17.76 -6.88
CA SER A 74 -6.56 -18.36 -6.14
C SER A 74 -6.43 -19.86 -5.95
N SER A 75 -5.65 -20.55 -6.79
CA SER A 75 -5.53 -22.02 -6.76
C SER A 75 -4.55 -22.50 -5.69
N ASP A 76 -3.57 -21.67 -5.29
CA ASP A 76 -2.65 -21.98 -4.18
C ASP A 76 -2.39 -20.75 -3.32
N ARG A 77 -3.04 -20.73 -2.16
CA ARG A 77 -2.91 -19.67 -1.17
C ARG A 77 -1.45 -19.42 -0.76
N ARG A 78 -0.61 -20.46 -0.69
CA ARG A 78 0.79 -20.31 -0.26
C ARG A 78 1.58 -19.44 -1.23
N VAL A 79 1.29 -19.57 -2.52
CA VAL A 79 1.92 -18.76 -3.57
C VAL A 79 1.46 -17.31 -3.49
N LEU A 80 0.17 -17.08 -3.27
CA LEU A 80 -0.37 -15.73 -3.05
C LEU A 80 0.23 -15.05 -1.80
N ASP A 81 0.25 -15.75 -0.67
CA ASP A 81 0.80 -15.23 0.59
C ASP A 81 2.31 -14.95 0.46
N HIS A 82 3.04 -15.81 -0.24
CA HIS A 82 4.47 -15.65 -0.52
C HIS A 82 4.75 -14.46 -1.45
N LEU A 83 4.09 -14.38 -2.62
CA LEU A 83 4.23 -13.26 -3.55
C LEU A 83 3.91 -11.92 -2.88
N SER A 84 2.80 -11.87 -2.13
CA SER A 84 2.40 -10.67 -1.39
C SER A 84 3.45 -10.25 -0.37
N THR A 85 4.06 -11.21 0.33
CA THR A 85 5.14 -10.93 1.28
C THR A 85 6.41 -10.44 0.59
N THR A 86 6.79 -11.05 -0.54
CA THR A 86 7.95 -10.65 -1.34
C THR A 86 7.80 -9.22 -1.85
N VAL A 87 6.64 -8.90 -2.44
CA VAL A 87 6.34 -7.55 -2.93
C VAL A 87 6.25 -6.54 -1.78
N PHE A 88 5.67 -6.92 -0.64
CA PHE A 88 5.64 -6.08 0.57
C PHE A 88 7.05 -5.68 1.04
N GLY A 89 8.01 -6.60 0.96
CA GLY A 89 9.41 -6.31 1.28
C GLY A 89 10.09 -5.34 0.30
N LEU A 90 9.52 -5.07 -0.87
CA LEU A 90 10.06 -4.11 -1.84
C LEU A 90 9.60 -2.67 -1.56
N LEU A 91 8.70 -2.44 -0.61
CA LEU A 91 8.24 -1.08 -0.25
C LEU A 91 9.36 -0.19 0.29
N VAL A 92 10.40 -0.76 0.90
CA VAL A 92 11.53 -0.03 1.51
C VAL A 92 12.77 0.06 0.62
N THR A 93 12.65 -0.29 -0.67
CA THR A 93 13.75 -0.13 -1.60
C THR A 93 14.08 1.36 -1.82
N GLN A 94 15.35 1.66 -2.11
CA GLN A 94 15.80 3.03 -2.39
C GLN A 94 15.26 3.56 -3.73
N ASP A 95 14.95 2.67 -4.67
CA ASP A 95 14.36 3.05 -5.95
C ASP A 95 12.86 3.36 -5.79
N GLY A 96 12.52 4.65 -5.67
CA GLY A 96 11.14 5.10 -5.47
C GLY A 96 10.16 4.61 -6.54
N THR A 97 10.62 4.36 -7.77
CA THR A 97 9.77 3.78 -8.82
C THR A 97 9.44 2.32 -8.54
N THR A 98 10.41 1.50 -8.11
CA THR A 98 10.16 0.12 -7.67
C THR A 98 9.21 0.08 -6.48
N ALA A 99 9.43 0.94 -5.48
CA ALA A 99 8.54 1.02 -4.31
C ALA A 99 7.10 1.36 -4.72
N GLN A 100 6.94 2.32 -5.63
CA GLN A 100 5.63 2.73 -6.15
C GLN A 100 4.93 1.59 -6.91
N LEU A 101 5.64 0.89 -7.80
CA LEU A 101 5.09 -0.28 -8.50
C LEU A 101 4.74 -1.42 -7.53
N ALA A 102 5.56 -1.65 -6.50
CA ALA A 102 5.25 -2.63 -5.47
C ALA A 102 3.96 -2.27 -4.72
N MET A 103 3.75 -0.99 -4.37
CA MET A 103 2.47 -0.54 -3.81
C MET A 103 1.29 -0.80 -4.76
N GLU A 104 1.44 -0.50 -6.05
CA GLU A 104 0.38 -0.74 -7.04
C GLU A 104 0.02 -2.22 -7.17
N VAL A 105 1.02 -3.10 -7.23
CA VAL A 105 0.82 -4.55 -7.24
C VAL A 105 0.10 -5.02 -5.98
N LEU A 106 0.53 -4.56 -4.79
CA LEU A 106 -0.13 -4.94 -3.53
C LEU A 106 -1.56 -4.41 -3.43
N SER A 107 -1.82 -3.19 -3.90
CA SER A 107 -3.17 -2.64 -3.97
C SER A 107 -4.06 -3.44 -4.93
N ALA A 108 -3.53 -3.82 -6.09
CA ALA A 108 -4.25 -4.67 -7.06
C ALA A 108 -4.54 -6.06 -6.50
N ILE A 109 -3.56 -6.70 -5.85
CA ILE A 109 -3.77 -7.97 -5.12
C ILE A 109 -4.86 -7.80 -4.05
N SER A 110 -4.76 -6.77 -3.20
CA SER A 110 -5.73 -6.54 -2.13
C SER A 110 -7.14 -6.33 -2.66
N GLY A 111 -7.30 -5.67 -3.81
CA GLY A 111 -8.58 -5.51 -4.50
C GLY A 111 -9.14 -6.82 -5.04
N GLN A 112 -8.34 -7.56 -5.81
CA GLN A 112 -8.74 -8.83 -6.43
C GLN A 112 -9.08 -9.91 -5.39
N PHE A 113 -8.41 -9.88 -4.23
CA PHE A 113 -8.60 -10.84 -3.15
C PHE A 113 -9.33 -10.23 -1.93
N SER A 114 -10.14 -9.19 -2.17
CA SER A 114 -10.84 -8.43 -1.12
C SER A 114 -11.80 -9.26 -0.25
N ALA A 115 -12.34 -10.36 -0.78
CA ALA A 115 -13.21 -11.29 -0.04
C ALA A 115 -12.44 -12.28 0.86
N THR A 116 -11.11 -12.34 0.76
CA THR A 116 -10.27 -13.19 1.59
C THR A 116 -9.80 -12.46 2.85
N ASP A 117 -9.08 -13.16 3.74
CA ASP A 117 -8.41 -12.55 4.90
C ASP A 117 -7.08 -11.87 4.54
N LEU A 118 -6.62 -11.94 3.28
CA LEU A 118 -5.34 -11.36 2.85
C LEU A 118 -5.25 -9.85 3.10
N PRO A 119 -6.24 -9.00 2.73
CA PRO A 119 -6.13 -7.56 2.98
C PRO A 119 -6.03 -7.24 4.47
N ARG A 120 -6.78 -7.97 5.32
CA ARG A 120 -6.68 -7.82 6.78
C ARG A 120 -5.30 -8.20 7.30
N LYS A 121 -4.74 -9.31 6.84
CA LYS A 121 -3.37 -9.73 7.18
C LYS A 121 -2.32 -8.71 6.74
N LEU A 122 -2.44 -8.16 5.53
CA LEU A 122 -1.57 -7.10 5.04
C LEU A 122 -1.69 -5.82 5.87
N MET A 123 -2.91 -5.41 6.25
CA MET A 123 -3.14 -4.25 7.11
C MET A 123 -2.43 -4.43 8.46
N GLN A 124 -2.65 -5.57 9.12
CA GLN A 124 -2.04 -5.88 10.42
C GLN A 124 -0.51 -5.93 10.32
N LYS A 125 0.03 -6.60 9.30
CA LYS A 125 1.47 -6.65 9.04
C LYS A 125 2.05 -5.25 8.80
N THR A 126 1.34 -4.40 8.08
CA THR A 126 1.76 -3.02 7.81
C THR A 126 1.81 -2.21 9.10
N ILE A 127 0.77 -2.28 9.94
CA ILE A 127 0.73 -1.63 11.25
C ILE A 127 1.89 -2.12 12.13
N GLN A 128 2.10 -3.44 12.24
CA GLN A 128 3.19 -4.01 13.02
C GLN A 128 4.57 -3.55 12.52
N THR A 129 4.76 -3.52 11.20
CA THR A 129 6.02 -3.09 10.59
C THR A 129 6.30 -1.62 10.86
N VAL A 130 5.30 -0.75 10.72
CA VAL A 130 5.39 0.69 11.03
C VAL A 130 5.70 0.91 12.52
N MET A 131 5.02 0.18 13.40
CA MET A 131 5.25 0.28 14.85
C MET A 131 6.66 -0.16 15.27
N ALA A 132 7.30 -1.02 14.48
CA ALA A 132 8.66 -1.50 14.72
C ALA A 132 9.75 -0.53 14.22
N THR A 133 9.40 0.53 13.46
CA THR A 133 10.41 1.48 12.97
C THR A 133 10.87 2.43 14.07
N GLN A 134 12.16 2.79 14.05
CA GLN A 134 12.73 3.73 15.02
C GLN A 134 12.33 5.18 14.71
N ARG A 135 12.37 5.56 13.43
CA ARG A 135 11.96 6.89 12.97
C ARG A 135 10.67 6.79 12.16
N CYS A 136 9.83 7.83 12.24
CA CYS A 136 8.59 7.89 11.48
C CYS A 136 8.83 7.88 9.96
N SER A 137 9.93 8.48 9.50
CA SER A 137 10.33 8.48 8.08
C SER A 137 10.66 7.09 7.54
N ASP A 138 11.24 6.21 8.36
CA ASP A 138 11.50 4.82 7.97
C ASP A 138 10.19 4.03 7.74
N GLY A 139 9.10 4.45 8.39
CA GLY A 139 7.75 3.89 8.23
C GLY A 139 6.95 4.46 7.06
N LEU A 140 7.45 5.51 6.39
CA LEU A 140 6.69 6.26 5.38
C LEU A 140 6.15 5.40 4.22
N PRO A 141 6.93 4.49 3.60
CA PRO A 141 6.41 3.68 2.49
C PRO A 141 5.24 2.79 2.93
N TYR A 142 5.33 2.22 4.13
CA TYR A 142 4.30 1.39 4.72
C TYR A 142 3.04 2.20 5.09
N LEU A 143 3.20 3.39 5.66
CA LEU A 143 2.08 4.30 5.94
C LEU A 143 1.36 4.72 4.65
N THR A 144 2.12 5.04 3.60
CA THR A 144 1.57 5.42 2.30
C THR A 144 0.76 4.27 1.71
N PHE A 145 1.32 3.05 1.76
CA PHE A 145 0.61 1.85 1.36
C PHE A 145 -0.67 1.61 2.18
N LEU A 146 -0.61 1.74 3.51
CA LEU A 146 -1.76 1.58 4.39
C LEU A 146 -2.88 2.56 4.03
N GLY A 147 -2.55 3.84 3.87
CA GLY A 147 -3.52 4.86 3.44
C GLY A 147 -4.19 4.50 2.11
N ARG A 148 -3.43 4.01 1.12
CA ARG A 148 -3.98 3.55 -0.16
C ARG A 148 -4.89 2.33 -0.01
N MET A 149 -4.53 1.38 0.85
CA MET A 149 -5.38 0.24 1.17
C MET A 149 -6.73 0.67 1.74
N LEU A 150 -6.75 1.59 2.70
CA LEU A 150 -7.98 2.16 3.26
C LEU A 150 -8.78 2.96 2.21
N TYR A 151 -8.08 3.61 1.28
CA TYR A 151 -8.71 4.25 0.14
C TYR A 151 -9.42 3.25 -0.78
N SER A 152 -8.75 2.16 -1.15
CA SER A 152 -9.32 1.16 -2.08
C SER A 152 -10.32 0.20 -1.43
N LEU A 153 -10.20 -0.05 -0.13
CA LEU A 153 -10.99 -1.04 0.60
C LEU A 153 -11.66 -0.42 1.84
N PRO A 154 -12.79 0.29 1.66
CA PRO A 154 -13.52 0.92 2.77
C PRO A 154 -13.82 0.00 3.98
N PRO A 155 -14.13 -1.32 3.81
CA PRO A 155 -14.35 -2.20 4.95
C PRO A 155 -13.18 -2.25 5.95
N LEU A 156 -11.94 -2.06 5.48
CA LEU A 156 -10.76 -2.05 6.36
C LEU A 156 -10.72 -0.84 7.29
N CYS A 157 -11.39 0.27 6.95
CA CYS A 157 -11.43 1.45 7.83
C CYS A 157 -12.07 1.11 9.18
N THR A 158 -13.21 0.41 9.16
CA THR A 158 -13.92 -0.03 10.37
C THR A 158 -13.13 -1.08 11.16
N GLU A 159 -12.43 -1.99 10.47
CA GLU A 159 -11.56 -2.96 11.17
C GLU A 159 -10.36 -2.28 11.85
N MET A 160 -9.82 -1.25 11.19
CA MET A 160 -8.70 -0.49 11.69
C MET A 160 -9.06 0.31 12.94
N THR A 161 -10.26 0.91 13.01
CA THR A 161 -10.69 1.64 14.22
C THR A 161 -10.71 0.76 15.46
N ASN A 162 -11.04 -0.52 15.30
CA ASN A 162 -11.03 -1.50 16.39
C ASN A 162 -9.61 -1.92 16.81
N SER A 163 -8.60 -1.59 15.99
CA SER A 163 -7.21 -1.99 16.18
C SER A 163 -6.28 -0.82 16.51
N PHE A 164 -6.82 0.37 16.84
CA PHE A 164 -6.02 1.58 16.99
C PHE A 164 -4.95 1.48 18.09
N GLY A 165 -5.20 0.76 19.20
CA GLY A 165 -4.21 0.41 20.23
C GLY A 165 -3.03 1.39 20.40
N GLY A 166 -1.81 0.87 20.38
CA GLY A 166 -0.57 1.67 20.37
C GLY A 166 -0.28 2.37 19.02
N PHE A 167 -1.03 2.06 17.96
CA PHE A 167 -0.89 2.71 16.67
C PHE A 167 -1.35 4.17 16.72
N LEU A 168 -2.32 4.50 17.58
CA LEU A 168 -2.77 5.87 17.80
C LEU A 168 -1.63 6.81 18.18
N GLU A 169 -0.79 6.41 19.13
CA GLU A 169 0.36 7.22 19.58
C GLU A 169 1.35 7.45 18.44
N TYR A 170 1.59 6.44 17.61
CA TYR A 170 2.42 6.57 16.42
C TYR A 170 1.86 7.61 15.44
N LEU A 171 0.55 7.63 15.21
CA LEU A 171 -0.09 8.62 14.32
C LEU A 171 0.05 10.05 14.84
N LEU A 172 -0.16 10.26 16.14
CA LEU A 172 0.01 11.58 16.75
C LEU A 172 1.46 12.05 16.66
N ARG A 173 2.42 11.16 16.91
CA ARG A 173 3.85 11.45 16.72
C ARG A 173 4.18 11.79 15.28
N GLY A 174 3.60 11.07 14.31
CA GLY A 174 3.76 11.34 12.88
C GLY A 174 3.18 12.68 12.46
N LEU A 175 2.03 13.09 13.02
CA LEU A 175 1.40 14.38 12.73
C LEU A 175 2.19 15.58 13.30
N ALA A 176 2.97 15.36 14.35
CA ALA A 176 3.90 16.34 14.91
C ALA A 176 5.31 16.28 14.28
N TYR A 177 5.58 15.33 13.37
CA TYR A 177 6.92 15.07 12.84
C TYR A 177 7.36 16.15 11.84
N PRO A 178 8.63 16.59 11.80
CA PRO A 178 9.05 17.71 10.96
C PRO A 178 8.94 17.46 9.45
N ASP A 179 8.98 16.19 9.02
CA ASP A 179 8.85 15.78 7.62
C ASP A 179 7.40 15.87 7.15
N GLU A 180 7.14 16.69 6.11
CA GLU A 180 5.80 16.88 5.56
C GLU A 180 5.27 15.65 4.82
N ASP A 181 6.12 14.77 4.29
CA ASP A 181 5.66 13.55 3.64
C ASP A 181 5.13 12.56 4.68
N VAL A 182 5.79 12.46 5.84
CA VAL A 182 5.30 11.70 7.00
C VAL A 182 3.96 12.25 7.48
N LYS A 183 3.87 13.56 7.70
CA LYS A 183 2.61 14.22 8.09
C LYS A 183 1.53 13.93 7.05
N SER A 184 1.84 14.10 5.78
CA SER A 184 0.90 13.92 4.67
C SER A 184 0.34 12.50 4.63
N ALA A 185 1.18 11.47 4.80
CA ALA A 185 0.75 10.08 4.85
C ALA A 185 -0.18 9.79 6.05
N VAL A 186 0.16 10.32 7.24
CA VAL A 186 -0.68 10.20 8.44
C VAL A 186 -2.02 10.89 8.25
N VAL A 187 -2.02 12.14 7.78
CA VAL A 187 -3.22 12.94 7.55
C VAL A 187 -4.11 12.28 6.50
N TYR A 188 -3.54 11.78 5.41
CA TYR A 188 -4.29 11.06 4.38
C TYR A 188 -5.03 9.86 4.95
N MET A 189 -4.35 9.08 5.78
CA MET A 189 -4.91 7.89 6.42
C MET A 189 -6.01 8.26 7.42
N LEU A 190 -5.78 9.28 8.26
CA LEU A 190 -6.82 9.82 9.15
C LEU A 190 -8.03 10.32 8.35
N ALA A 191 -7.81 10.99 7.21
CA ALA A 191 -8.89 11.44 6.34
C ALA A 191 -9.71 10.26 5.80
N GLN A 192 -9.06 9.16 5.39
CA GLN A 192 -9.78 7.95 4.97
C GLN A 192 -10.67 7.41 6.10
N LEU A 193 -10.13 7.34 7.31
CA LEU A 193 -10.85 6.86 8.49
C LEU A 193 -12.05 7.78 8.79
N SER A 194 -11.82 9.08 8.97
CA SER A 194 -12.90 10.06 9.24
C SER A 194 -13.98 10.08 8.17
N MET A 195 -13.63 9.84 6.90
CA MET A 195 -14.60 9.88 5.80
C MET A 195 -15.43 8.61 5.65
N LYS A 196 -14.89 7.45 6.06
CA LYS A 196 -15.43 6.12 5.68
C LYS A 196 -15.86 5.25 6.85
N THR A 197 -15.50 5.60 8.08
CA THR A 197 -16.06 4.95 9.27
C THR A 197 -17.43 5.54 9.58
N PRO A 198 -18.29 4.80 10.31
CA PRO A 198 -19.49 5.40 10.89
C PRO A 198 -19.15 6.65 11.73
N GLN A 199 -20.15 7.52 11.94
CA GLN A 199 -20.01 8.65 12.84
C GLN A 199 -19.56 8.17 14.22
N ASP A 200 -18.72 8.98 14.87
CA ASP A 200 -18.24 8.77 16.24
C ASP A 200 -17.46 7.45 16.47
N SER A 201 -16.98 6.82 15.39
CA SER A 201 -16.15 5.61 15.44
C SER A 201 -14.67 5.89 15.76
N LEU A 202 -14.25 7.16 15.72
CA LEU A 202 -12.89 7.53 16.10
C LEU A 202 -12.84 7.82 17.61
N PRO A 203 -11.79 7.38 18.31
CA PRO A 203 -11.63 7.70 19.72
C PRO A 203 -11.65 9.22 19.96
N ALA A 204 -12.40 9.68 20.96
CA ALA A 204 -12.49 11.11 21.29
C ALA A 204 -11.11 11.74 21.57
N SER A 205 -10.21 10.98 22.20
CA SER A 205 -8.83 11.40 22.45
C SER A 205 -8.03 11.62 21.16
N LEU A 206 -8.22 10.77 20.14
CA LEU A 206 -7.63 10.94 18.81
C LEU A 206 -8.16 12.22 18.17
N VAL A 207 -9.48 12.42 18.18
CA VAL A 207 -10.14 13.58 17.59
C VAL A 207 -9.62 14.88 18.21
N GLN A 208 -9.59 14.96 19.54
CA GLN A 208 -9.12 16.15 20.26
C GLN A 208 -7.65 16.46 19.94
N ALA A 209 -6.78 15.45 19.94
CA ALA A 209 -5.37 15.62 19.63
C ALA A 209 -5.15 16.02 18.16
N VAL A 210 -5.92 15.43 17.24
CA VAL A 210 -5.87 15.77 15.81
C VAL A 210 -6.35 17.19 15.56
N CYS A 211 -7.46 17.63 16.16
CA CYS A 211 -7.95 19.00 16.02
C CYS A 211 -6.90 20.04 16.46
N GLY A 212 -6.27 19.83 17.62
CA GLY A 212 -5.21 20.73 18.10
C GLY A 212 -4.02 20.82 17.13
N LEU A 213 -3.70 19.72 16.45
CA LEU A 213 -2.59 19.65 15.50
C LEU A 213 -2.96 20.14 14.09
N ILE A 214 -4.22 20.02 13.66
CA ILE A 214 -4.68 20.43 12.32
C ILE A 214 -4.44 21.91 12.08
N SER A 215 -4.85 22.78 13.00
CA SER A 215 -4.73 24.24 12.81
C SER A 215 -3.26 24.68 12.67
N SER A 216 -2.38 24.13 13.51
CA SER A 216 -0.93 24.40 13.43
C SER A 216 -0.32 23.89 12.12
N ASN A 217 -0.74 22.72 11.65
CA ASN A 217 -0.26 22.15 10.39
C ASN A 217 -0.80 22.88 9.17
N LEU A 218 -2.08 23.30 9.16
CA LEU A 218 -2.63 24.12 8.08
C LEU A 218 -1.92 25.47 7.94
N ALA A 219 -1.59 26.11 9.07
CA ALA A 219 -0.89 27.39 9.07
C ALA A 219 0.58 27.30 8.61
N SER A 220 1.20 26.12 8.75
CA SER A 220 2.63 25.92 8.47
C SER A 220 2.95 25.04 7.27
N ALA A 221 1.94 24.37 6.69
CA ALA A 221 2.10 23.47 5.55
C ALA A 221 2.65 24.21 4.32
N LYS A 222 3.71 23.65 3.74
CA LYS A 222 4.37 24.17 2.54
C LYS A 222 4.06 23.35 1.30
N SER A 223 3.88 22.04 1.46
CA SER A 223 3.56 21.13 0.36
C SER A 223 2.06 21.15 0.04
N HIS A 224 1.77 21.20 -1.26
CA HIS A 224 0.41 21.12 -1.77
C HIS A 224 -0.29 19.82 -1.34
N THR A 225 0.43 18.71 -1.32
CA THR A 225 -0.10 17.39 -0.91
C THR A 225 -0.57 17.40 0.54
N LEU A 226 0.23 17.93 1.47
CA LEU A 226 -0.15 18.02 2.88
C LEU A 226 -1.38 18.92 3.05
N THR A 227 -1.40 20.08 2.38
CA THR A 227 -2.55 21.00 2.44
C THR A 227 -3.84 20.32 1.96
N LEU A 228 -3.82 19.64 0.81
CA LEU A 228 -4.99 18.91 0.32
C LEU A 228 -5.45 17.82 1.27
N ASN A 229 -4.51 17.07 1.85
CA ASN A 229 -4.83 16.01 2.80
C ASN A 229 -5.44 16.58 4.09
N LEU A 230 -4.91 17.69 4.61
CA LEU A 230 -5.45 18.38 5.79
C LEU A 230 -6.88 18.87 5.55
N LEU A 231 -7.14 19.48 4.39
CA LEU A 231 -8.50 19.90 4.02
C LEU A 231 -9.45 18.69 3.88
N GLY A 232 -8.96 17.58 3.32
CA GLY A 232 -9.70 16.32 3.26
C GLY A 232 -10.06 15.78 4.64
N LEU A 233 -9.13 15.83 5.59
CA LEU A 233 -9.35 15.43 6.97
C LEU A 233 -10.39 16.32 7.65
N VAL A 234 -10.24 17.65 7.56
CA VAL A 234 -11.23 18.61 8.08
C VAL A 234 -12.63 18.32 7.52
N LYS A 235 -12.74 18.15 6.20
CA LYS A 235 -14.01 17.78 5.56
C LYS A 235 -14.59 16.48 6.10
N GLY A 236 -13.75 15.47 6.35
CA GLY A 236 -14.17 14.21 6.96
C GLY A 236 -14.70 14.41 8.38
N MET A 237 -13.99 15.19 9.19
CA MET A 237 -14.35 15.44 10.59
C MET A 237 -15.66 16.24 10.72
N LEU A 238 -15.89 17.22 9.86
CA LEU A 238 -17.12 18.03 9.85
C LEU A 238 -18.42 17.22 9.59
N LYS A 239 -18.32 15.94 9.23
CA LYS A 239 -19.48 15.04 9.16
C LYS A 239 -20.07 14.67 10.52
N SER A 240 -19.31 14.80 11.62
CA SER A 240 -19.81 14.62 12.98
C SER A 240 -19.91 15.99 13.66
N SER A 241 -21.07 16.27 14.25
CA SER A 241 -21.29 17.50 15.03
C SER A 241 -20.40 17.56 16.26
N VAL A 242 -20.02 16.40 16.83
CA VAL A 242 -19.10 16.30 17.95
C VAL A 242 -17.70 16.77 17.55
N TYR A 243 -17.22 16.35 16.38
CA TYR A 243 -15.88 16.70 15.91
C TYR A 243 -15.82 18.14 15.40
N ALA A 244 -16.93 18.65 14.84
CA ALA A 244 -17.03 20.04 14.41
C ALA A 244 -16.86 21.03 15.57
N GLN A 245 -17.23 20.66 16.80
CA GLN A 245 -17.02 21.50 17.99
C GLN A 245 -15.55 21.59 18.41
N CYS A 246 -14.70 20.68 17.93
CA CYS A 246 -13.28 20.65 18.27
C CYS A 246 -12.40 21.42 17.27
N LEU A 247 -12.93 21.79 16.10
CA LEU A 247 -12.23 22.56 15.06
C LEU A 247 -12.47 24.07 15.25
#